data_AF-A0A258BJ72-F1
#
_entry.id   AF-A0A258BJ72-F1
#
_cell.length_a   1.000
_cell.length_b   1.000
_cell.length_c   1.000
_cell.angle_alpha   90.00
_cell.angle_beta   90.00
_cell.angle_gamma   90.00
#
_symmetry.space_group_name_H-M   'P 1'
#
loop_
_entity.id
_entity.type
_entity.pdbx_description
1 polymer ?
#
loop_
_entity_poly.entity_id
_entity_poly.type
_entity_poly.pdbx_seq_one_letter_code
_entity_poly.pdbx_strand_id
1 'polypeptide(L)'
;TDIFNPCWLWTEAPVGGAKQIALSVGQLPFNFQIGKDIETIRFAPPATPEGEFEVRAGGCKGTRIAVLPLAPAAAHPGITRLVAPLAPRRGNEALCITYTAKGVEPMWAIDAVELIP
;
A
#
# COMPACT_ATOMS: atom_id res chain seq x y z
N THR A 1 -11.18 8.91 -4.52
CA THR A 1 -10.50 7.60 -4.58
C THR A 1 -11.49 6.57 -5.05
N ASP A 2 -11.07 5.72 -5.95
CA ASP A 2 -11.81 4.53 -6.39
C ASP A 2 -11.43 3.39 -5.43
N ILE A 3 -12.41 2.65 -4.89
CA ILE A 3 -12.14 1.55 -3.96
C ILE A 3 -11.30 0.44 -4.64
N PHE A 4 -11.37 0.35 -5.97
CA PHE A 4 -10.64 -0.62 -6.79
C PHE A 4 -9.24 -0.14 -7.20
N ASN A 5 -8.92 1.12 -6.94
CA ASN A 5 -7.58 1.67 -7.11
C ASN A 5 -7.24 2.51 -5.88
N PRO A 6 -7.04 1.85 -4.73
CA PRO A 6 -6.90 2.54 -3.47
C PRO A 6 -5.60 3.35 -3.46
N CYS A 7 -5.76 4.64 -3.23
CA CYS A 7 -4.68 5.59 -3.03
C CYS A 7 -4.89 6.27 -1.67
N TRP A 8 -4.12 5.83 -0.67
CA TRP A 8 -4.04 6.51 0.62
C TRP A 8 -3.01 7.62 0.50
N LEU A 9 -3.48 8.86 0.58
CA LEU A 9 -2.65 10.05 0.41
C LEU A 9 -2.33 10.68 1.77
N TRP A 10 -1.05 10.77 2.10
CA TRP A 10 -0.53 11.58 3.19
C TRP A 10 0.13 12.81 2.58
N THR A 11 -0.58 13.94 2.55
CA THR A 11 -0.23 15.12 1.74
C THR A 11 1.06 15.83 2.16
N GLU A 12 1.38 15.83 3.46
CA GLU A 12 2.50 16.55 4.06
C GLU A 12 3.29 15.64 5.00
N ALA A 13 3.71 14.47 4.51
CA ALA A 13 4.44 13.50 5.32
C ALA A 13 5.85 14.03 5.66
N PRO A 14 6.28 14.04 6.93
CA PRO A 14 7.58 14.55 7.35
C PRO A 14 8.69 13.54 7.04
N VAL A 15 8.97 13.32 5.75
CA VAL A 15 9.91 12.30 5.25
C VAL A 15 11.38 12.66 5.46
N GLY A 16 11.67 13.92 5.81
CA GLY A 16 13.01 14.39 6.15
C GLY A 16 13.61 13.61 7.31
N GLY A 17 14.65 12.84 7.04
CA GLY A 17 15.36 12.05 8.05
C GLY A 17 14.82 10.63 8.25
N ALA A 18 13.70 10.27 7.62
CA ALA A 18 13.20 8.90 7.65
C ALA A 18 14.07 7.97 6.78
N LYS A 19 14.46 6.81 7.33
CA LYS A 19 15.21 5.75 6.65
C LYS A 19 14.35 4.53 6.33
N GLN A 20 13.24 4.35 7.06
CA GLN A 20 12.30 3.26 6.82
C GLN A 20 10.87 3.77 6.92
N ILE A 21 9.96 2.98 6.37
CA ILE A 21 8.52 3.14 6.57
C ILE A 21 7.96 1.83 7.08
N ALA A 22 7.02 1.92 8.02
CA ALA A 22 6.23 0.78 8.44
C ALA A 22 4.74 1.00 8.15
N LEU A 23 4.09 -0.08 7.71
CA LEU A 23 2.66 -0.15 7.47
C LEU A 23 2.07 -1.26 8.35
N SER A 24 1.12 -0.91 9.19
CA SER A 24 0.26 -1.90 9.85
C SER A 24 -0.93 -2.17 8.93
N VAL A 25 -1.07 -3.41 8.47
CA VAL A 25 -2.00 -3.76 7.40
C VAL A 25 -2.83 -4.99 7.74
N GLY A 26 -4.04 -5.06 7.21
CA GLY A 26 -4.97 -6.17 7.41
C GLY A 26 -5.72 -6.54 6.14
N GLN A 27 -6.31 -7.74 6.16
CA GLN A 27 -7.13 -8.27 5.07
C GLN A 27 -8.60 -7.95 5.34
N LEU A 28 -9.31 -7.47 4.31
CA LEU A 28 -10.76 -7.28 4.33
C LEU A 28 -11.38 -8.21 3.29
N PRO A 29 -12.47 -8.95 3.64
CA PRO A 29 -13.18 -9.76 2.66
C PRO A 29 -13.84 -8.86 1.62
N PHE A 30 -13.85 -9.31 0.37
CA PHE A 30 -14.53 -8.60 -0.71
C PHE A 30 -16.04 -8.84 -0.64
N ASN A 31 -16.76 -7.96 0.06
CA ASN A 31 -18.20 -8.11 0.34
C ASN A 31 -19.12 -7.27 -0.58
N PHE A 32 -18.61 -6.72 -1.69
CA PHE A 32 -19.40 -5.89 -2.59
C PHE A 32 -20.08 -6.72 -3.69
N GLN A 33 -21.39 -6.55 -3.86
CA GLN A 33 -22.18 -7.21 -4.92
C GLN A 33 -22.01 -6.49 -6.28
N ILE A 34 -20.82 -6.53 -6.85
CA ILE A 34 -20.50 -5.85 -8.12
C ILE A 34 -20.69 -6.73 -9.37
N GLY A 35 -21.25 -7.94 -9.24
CA GLY A 35 -21.64 -8.77 -10.37
C GLY A 35 -20.52 -8.91 -11.42
N LYS A 36 -20.83 -8.59 -12.69
CA LYS A 36 -19.86 -8.63 -13.80
C LYS A 36 -18.84 -7.50 -13.80
N ASP A 37 -19.07 -6.41 -13.06
CA ASP A 37 -18.16 -5.27 -13.04
C ASP A 37 -16.84 -5.60 -12.34
N ILE A 38 -16.80 -6.70 -11.58
CA ILE A 38 -15.57 -7.29 -11.04
C ILE A 38 -14.51 -7.54 -12.14
N GLU A 39 -14.94 -7.88 -13.35
CA GLU A 39 -14.08 -8.15 -14.49
C GLU A 39 -13.46 -6.87 -15.08
N THR A 40 -13.90 -5.69 -14.65
CA THR A 40 -13.36 -4.39 -15.10
C THR A 40 -12.33 -3.82 -14.14
N ILE A 41 -12.25 -4.36 -12.92
CA ILE A 41 -11.30 -3.92 -11.91
C ILE A 41 -9.88 -4.30 -12.35
N ARG A 42 -8.98 -3.32 -12.33
CA ARG A 42 -7.57 -3.50 -12.70
C ARG A 42 -6.70 -2.99 -11.57
N PHE A 43 -6.06 -3.94 -10.88
CA PHE A 43 -4.99 -3.64 -9.93
C PHE A 43 -3.65 -3.54 -10.67
N ALA A 44 -2.69 -2.84 -10.06
CA ALA A 44 -1.31 -2.94 -10.50
C ALA A 44 -0.82 -4.39 -10.32
N PRO A 45 -0.18 -5.00 -11.33
CA PRO A 45 0.24 -6.39 -11.25
C PRO A 45 1.39 -6.55 -10.24
N PRO A 46 1.35 -7.60 -9.39
CA PRO A 46 2.37 -7.80 -8.38
C PRO A 46 3.68 -8.35 -8.96
N ALA A 47 4.79 -7.98 -8.34
CA ALA A 47 6.12 -8.53 -8.59
C ALA A 47 6.40 -9.76 -7.69
N THR A 48 5.67 -9.92 -6.58
CA THR A 48 5.76 -11.08 -5.68
C THR A 48 4.49 -11.95 -5.72
N PRO A 49 4.51 -13.20 -5.22
CA PRO A 49 3.35 -14.08 -5.30
C PRO A 49 2.10 -13.54 -4.57
N GLU A 50 2.29 -12.94 -3.40
CA GLU A 50 1.24 -12.37 -2.54
C GLU A 50 1.01 -10.87 -2.79
N GLY A 51 1.87 -10.22 -3.58
CA GLY A 51 1.85 -8.79 -3.85
C GLY A 51 2.60 -7.96 -2.82
N GLU A 52 2.51 -6.65 -2.98
CA GLU A 52 3.21 -5.68 -2.15
C GLU A 52 2.43 -4.38 -2.01
N PHE A 53 2.63 -3.70 -0.88
CA PHE A 53 2.36 -2.27 -0.80
C PHE A 53 3.49 -1.50 -1.49
N GLU A 54 3.12 -0.49 -2.25
CA GLU A 54 4.04 0.47 -2.85
C GLU A 54 3.84 1.84 -2.22
N VAL A 55 4.95 2.52 -1.94
CA VAL A 55 4.95 3.90 -1.44
C VAL A 55 5.54 4.79 -2.53
N ARG A 56 4.83 5.86 -2.88
CA ARG A 56 5.19 6.79 -3.95
C ARG A 56 5.28 8.22 -3.43
N ALA A 57 6.35 8.93 -3.81
CA ALA A 57 6.56 10.35 -3.52
C ALA A 57 5.96 11.23 -4.62
N GLY A 58 5.25 12.29 -4.26
CA GLY A 58 4.61 13.21 -5.19
C GLY A 58 3.22 12.75 -5.67
N GLY A 59 2.53 11.89 -4.90
CA GLY A 59 1.19 11.39 -5.20
C GLY A 59 1.17 10.03 -5.93
N CYS A 60 -0.03 9.54 -6.30
CA CYS A 60 -0.21 8.15 -6.76
C CYS A 60 0.47 7.82 -8.11
N LYS A 61 0.83 8.85 -8.90
CA LYS A 61 1.63 8.69 -10.14
C LYS A 61 3.11 9.03 -9.95
N GLY A 62 3.51 9.26 -8.71
CA GLY A 62 4.84 9.67 -8.33
C GLY A 62 5.87 8.54 -8.35
N THR A 63 7.09 8.91 -7.96
CA THR A 63 8.24 7.99 -7.93
C THR A 63 8.06 6.98 -6.80
N ARG A 64 8.18 5.68 -7.10
CA ARG A 64 8.17 4.62 -6.09
C ARG A 64 9.43 4.71 -5.23
N ILE A 65 9.25 4.83 -3.91
CA ILE A 65 10.33 5.06 -2.92
C ILE A 65 10.43 3.96 -1.86
N ALA A 66 9.43 3.09 -1.73
CA ALA A 66 9.50 1.88 -0.91
C ALA A 66 8.55 0.81 -1.46
N VAL A 67 8.87 -0.45 -1.15
CA VAL A 67 8.07 -1.63 -1.48
C VAL A 67 8.03 -2.54 -0.26
N LEU A 68 6.84 -2.93 0.18
CA LEU A 68 6.61 -3.78 1.35
C LEU A 68 5.91 -5.07 0.90
N PRO A 69 6.61 -6.22 0.84
CA PRO A 69 6.00 -7.50 0.46
C PRO A 69 4.87 -7.90 1.41
N LEU A 70 3.77 -8.41 0.85
CA LEU A 70 2.58 -8.83 1.61
C LEU A 70 2.68 -10.23 2.19
N ALA A 71 3.67 -11.04 1.81
CA ALA A 71 3.80 -12.43 2.27
C ALA A 71 3.65 -12.61 3.80
N PRO A 72 4.25 -11.77 4.67
CA PRO A 72 4.05 -11.88 6.12
C PRO A 72 2.60 -11.61 6.56
N ALA A 73 1.92 -10.67 5.90
CA ALA A 73 0.54 -10.29 6.21
C ALA A 73 -0.48 -11.27 5.61
N ALA A 74 -0.18 -11.89 4.47
CA ALA A 74 -1.03 -12.91 3.85
C ALA A 74 -1.08 -14.20 4.69
N ALA A 75 0.00 -14.50 5.42
CA ALA A 75 0.09 -15.65 6.30
C ALA A 75 -0.68 -15.50 7.64
N HIS A 76 -1.22 -14.31 7.94
CA HIS A 76 -1.88 -14.02 9.22
C HIS A 76 -3.24 -13.31 9.00
N PRO A 77 -4.32 -13.74 9.68
CA PRO A 77 -5.63 -13.11 9.52
C PRO A 77 -5.78 -11.76 10.26
N GLY A 78 -4.84 -11.43 11.14
CA GLY A 78 -4.85 -10.19 11.93
C GLY A 78 -4.06 -9.05 11.26
N ILE A 79 -3.90 -7.95 12.01
CA ILE A 79 -3.05 -6.85 11.60
C ILE A 79 -1.58 -7.28 11.67
N THR A 80 -0.85 -7.08 10.58
CA THR A 80 0.59 -7.36 10.48
C THR A 80 1.35 -6.06 10.21
N ARG A 81 2.45 -5.85 10.94
CA ARG A 81 3.35 -4.71 10.72
C ARG A 81 4.42 -5.09 9.71
N LEU A 82 4.39 -4.46 8.54
CA LEU A 82 5.39 -4.56 7.49
C LEU A 82 6.38 -3.39 7.61
N VAL A 83 7.65 -3.63 7.30
CA VAL A 83 8.70 -2.60 7.35
C VAL A 83 9.56 -2.71 6.10
N ALA A 84 9.87 -1.57 5.48
CA ALA A 84 10.83 -1.52 4.39
C ALA A 84 11.74 -0.29 4.48
N PRO A 85 12.94 -0.37 3.88
CA PRO A 85 13.75 0.81 3.61
C PRO A 85 12.96 1.84 2.81
N LEU A 86 13.17 3.12 3.14
CA LEU A 86 12.59 4.27 2.46
C LEU A 86 13.71 5.00 1.72
N ALA A 87 13.55 5.20 0.41
CA ALA A 87 14.51 5.99 -0.35
C ALA A 87 14.64 7.41 0.23
N PRO A 88 15.86 7.94 0.48
CA PRO A 88 16.04 9.21 1.16
C PRO A 88 15.29 10.37 0.50
N ARG A 89 14.54 11.13 1.31
CA ARG A 89 13.83 12.35 0.92
C ARG A 89 14.20 13.51 1.86
N ARG A 90 13.74 14.72 1.55
CA ARG A 90 13.99 15.93 2.34
C ARG A 90 12.66 16.61 2.67
N GLY A 91 12.60 17.24 3.85
CA GLY A 91 11.45 18.04 4.27
C GLY A 91 10.15 17.25 4.32
N ASN A 92 9.05 17.93 4.02
CA ASN A 92 7.74 17.32 3.90
C ASN A 92 7.42 17.02 2.44
N GLU A 93 6.72 15.93 2.18
CA GLU A 93 6.29 15.58 0.83
C GLU A 93 5.01 14.74 0.84
N ALA A 94 4.23 14.83 -0.23
CA ALA A 94 3.07 13.97 -0.42
C ALA A 94 3.51 12.51 -0.65
N LEU A 95 3.07 11.62 0.23
CA LEU A 95 3.18 10.18 0.04
C LEU A 95 1.85 9.60 -0.40
N CYS A 96 1.89 8.76 -1.42
CA CYS A 96 0.81 7.88 -1.79
C CYS A 96 1.20 6.44 -1.45
N ILE A 97 0.29 5.72 -0.81
CA ILE A 97 0.41 4.30 -0.56
C ILE A 97 -0.66 3.58 -1.37
N THR A 98 -0.27 2.54 -2.10
CA THR A 98 -1.13 1.66 -2.89
C THR A 98 -0.71 0.21 -2.67
N TYR A 99 -1.48 -0.77 -3.18
CA TYR A 99 -1.04 -2.16 -3.22
C TYR A 99 -1.21 -2.80 -4.60
N THR A 100 -0.44 -3.85 -4.86
CA THR A 100 -0.57 -4.72 -6.03
C THR A 100 -1.42 -5.94 -5.67
N ALA A 101 -2.19 -6.45 -6.63
CA ALA A 101 -3.02 -7.63 -6.42
C ALA A 101 -3.32 -8.37 -7.73
N LYS A 102 -3.63 -9.66 -7.63
CA LYS A 102 -4.06 -10.50 -8.77
C LYS A 102 -5.58 -10.47 -8.98
N GLY A 103 -6.32 -9.98 -7.99
CA GLY A 103 -7.78 -9.95 -7.97
C GLY A 103 -8.29 -9.16 -6.78
N VAL A 104 -9.61 -9.13 -6.60
CA VAL A 104 -10.27 -8.35 -5.55
C VAL A 104 -10.23 -8.98 -4.15
N GLU A 105 -9.83 -10.25 -4.06
CA GLU A 105 -9.80 -11.00 -2.81
C GLU A 105 -8.37 -11.50 -2.53
N PRO A 106 -7.81 -11.23 -1.33
CA PRO A 106 -8.33 -10.30 -0.32
C PRO A 106 -8.18 -8.83 -0.73
N MET A 107 -8.99 -7.94 -0.15
CA MET A 107 -8.67 -6.52 -0.15
C MET A 107 -7.67 -6.22 0.98
N TRP A 108 -6.79 -5.25 0.74
CA TRP A 108 -5.84 -4.80 1.75
C TRP A 108 -6.25 -3.44 2.30
N ALA A 109 -6.11 -3.29 3.61
CA ALA A 109 -6.35 -2.03 4.30
C ALA A 109 -5.13 -1.65 5.16
N ILE A 110 -4.98 -0.36 5.37
CA ILE A 110 -3.95 0.21 6.24
C ILE A 110 -4.62 0.64 7.55
N ASP A 111 -4.11 0.12 8.66
CA ASP A 111 -4.45 0.54 10.02
C ASP A 111 -3.58 1.73 10.44
N ALA A 112 -2.27 1.67 10.19
CA ALA A 112 -1.34 2.73 10.56
C ALA A 112 -0.15 2.85 9.59
N VAL A 113 0.43 4.05 9.54
CA VAL A 113 1.64 4.39 8.77
C VAL A 113 2.63 5.08 9.71
N GLU A 114 3.88 4.64 9.70
CA GLU A 114 4.95 5.20 10.52
C GLU A 114 6.20 5.46 9.68
N LEU A 115 6.80 6.65 9.84
CA LEU A 115 8.11 6.99 9.30
C LEU A 115 9.16 6.81 10.40
N ILE A 116 10.20 6.03 10.10
CA ILE A 116 11.21 5.61 11.08
C ILE A 116 12.57 6.24 10.69
N PRO A 117 13.27 6.93 11.60
CA PRO A 117 14.59 7.54 11.36
C PRO A 117 15.76 6.58 11.09
#